data_AF-A0A924R7T5-F1
#
_entry.id   AF-A0A924R7T5-F1
#
_cell.length_a   1.000
_cell.length_b   1.000
_cell.length_c   1.000
_cell.angle_alpha   90.00
_cell.angle_beta   90.00
_cell.angle_gamma   90.00
#
_symmetry.space_group_name_H-M   'P 1'
#
loop_
_entity.id
_entity.type
_entity.pdbx_description
1 polymer ?
#
loop_
_entity_poly.entity_id
_entity_poly.type
_entity_poly.pdbx_seq_one_letter_code
_entity_poly.pdbx_strand_id
1 'polypeptide(L)'
;MNYWKFQTRELPIFLLFALGVISCRKNTTTTEVTANSPVPAVYLKIYGATSVKSDGTWIYIKTRDLPDHKSAYYPTTNALYESYSGSTFGGNTFNKNPNSIVEQLGSVKIPLNPAVNALHSATPLGPIGIALNGVFLFNQYAGPSQPLTGEITSFDKYYGHPQNSGMYHYHVEPLYLTTVKFTKSGLMGFLLDGFPVYGPEEENGTTVTSSGLDVYHGHTHATIDYPNGIYHYHFTNDAPYLNGNGFYGTPGTVTQ
;
A
#
# COMPACT_ATOMS: atom_id res chain seq x y z
N MET A 1 85.11 8.68 -48.21
CA MET A 1 85.29 8.64 -46.74
C MET A 1 84.38 9.72 -46.18
N ASN A 2 83.16 9.36 -45.81
CA ASN A 2 82.73 8.85 -44.51
C ASN A 2 82.00 9.98 -43.78
N TYR A 3 80.77 9.66 -43.38
CA TYR A 3 79.73 10.45 -42.72
C TYR A 3 80.25 11.45 -41.67
N TRP A 4 79.44 12.44 -41.30
CA TRP A 4 78.98 12.60 -39.91
C TRP A 4 77.82 13.60 -39.81
N LYS A 5 76.90 13.25 -38.91
CA LYS A 5 75.64 13.89 -38.52
C LYS A 5 75.87 15.18 -37.71
N PHE A 6 74.80 15.96 -37.50
CA PHE A 6 74.21 16.39 -36.21
C PHE A 6 73.50 17.74 -36.42
N GLN A 7 72.17 17.76 -36.42
CA GLN A 7 71.27 17.92 -35.26
C GLN A 7 71.11 19.40 -34.89
N THR A 8 70.01 19.99 -35.36
CA THR A 8 69.53 21.30 -34.91
C THR A 8 68.81 21.14 -33.56
N ARG A 9 69.27 21.87 -32.54
CA ARG A 9 68.57 22.06 -31.26
C ARG A 9 67.90 23.44 -31.31
N GLU A 10 66.58 23.48 -31.29
CA GLU A 10 65.80 24.70 -31.05
C GLU A 10 65.25 24.63 -29.62
N LEU A 11 65.45 25.71 -28.84
CA LEU A 11 64.97 25.86 -27.46
C LEU A 11 63.46 26.14 -27.43
N PRO A 12 62.72 25.69 -26.40
CA PRO A 12 61.28 25.92 -26.30
C PRO A 12 60.94 27.32 -25.77
N ILE A 13 60.05 28.02 -26.46
CA ILE A 13 59.37 29.22 -25.98
C ILE A 13 58.02 28.78 -25.37
N PHE A 14 57.88 28.94 -24.05
CA PHE A 14 56.61 28.73 -23.35
C PHE A 14 55.71 29.95 -23.54
N LEU A 15 54.66 29.81 -24.37
CA LEU A 15 53.53 30.74 -24.40
C LEU A 15 52.45 30.25 -23.44
N LEU A 16 52.20 31.00 -22.36
CA LEU A 16 51.02 30.83 -21.51
C LEU A 16 49.77 31.27 -22.28
N PHE A 17 48.96 30.31 -22.72
CA PHE A 17 47.60 30.57 -23.18
C PHE A 17 46.64 30.44 -22.00
N ALA A 18 46.11 31.57 -21.53
CA ALA A 18 45.01 31.59 -20.58
C ALA A 18 43.71 31.21 -21.31
N LEU A 19 43.25 29.97 -21.11
CA LEU A 19 41.91 29.55 -21.55
C LEU A 19 40.86 30.13 -20.60
N GLY A 20 40.12 31.13 -21.09
CA GLY A 20 38.85 31.54 -20.48
C GLY A 20 37.78 30.49 -20.77
N VAL A 21 37.44 29.67 -19.77
CA VAL A 21 36.27 28.79 -19.81
C VAL A 21 35.00 29.60 -19.56
N ILE A 22 34.28 29.90 -20.64
CA ILE A 22 32.90 30.39 -20.56
C ILE A 22 32.03 29.21 -20.11
N SER A 23 31.71 29.18 -18.81
CA SER A 23 30.74 28.24 -18.24
C SER A 23 29.33 28.66 -18.65
N CYS A 24 28.80 28.04 -19.69
CA CYS A 24 27.36 28.04 -19.95
C CYS A 24 26.66 27.27 -18.81
N ARG A 25 26.19 27.98 -17.78
CA ARG A 25 25.16 27.44 -16.89
C ARG A 25 23.89 27.26 -17.73
N LYS A 26 23.61 26.03 -18.16
CA LYS A 26 22.21 25.65 -18.34
C LYS A 26 21.60 25.79 -16.95
N ASN A 27 20.82 26.84 -16.74
CA ASN A 27 19.83 26.85 -15.68
C ASN A 27 18.86 25.72 -16.04
N THR A 28 19.16 24.51 -15.57
CA THR A 28 18.13 23.53 -15.31
C THR A 28 17.27 24.20 -14.27
N THR A 29 16.17 24.81 -14.72
CA THR A 29 15.04 25.06 -13.86
C THR A 29 14.68 23.68 -13.34
N THR A 30 15.16 23.35 -12.14
CA THR A 30 14.49 22.35 -11.33
C THR A 30 13.14 22.97 -11.10
N THR A 31 12.17 22.64 -11.97
CA THR A 31 10.78 22.84 -11.65
C THR A 31 10.60 22.00 -10.41
N GLU A 32 10.66 22.63 -9.23
CA GLU A 32 9.95 22.10 -8.08
C GLU A 32 8.53 21.90 -8.60
N VAL A 33 8.18 20.65 -8.89
CA VAL A 33 6.80 20.27 -9.13
C VAL A 33 6.12 20.61 -7.82
N THR A 34 5.50 21.77 -7.78
CA THR A 34 4.63 22.18 -6.70
C THR A 34 3.52 21.14 -6.66
N ALA A 35 3.68 20.16 -5.78
CA ALA A 35 2.69 19.16 -5.47
C ALA A 35 1.44 19.89 -4.99
N ASN A 36 0.43 20.00 -5.85
CA ASN A 36 -0.93 20.41 -5.51
C ASN A 36 -1.89 20.11 -6.67
N SER A 37 -1.74 18.96 -7.33
CA SER A 37 -2.86 18.43 -8.11
C SER A 37 -3.99 18.11 -7.13
N PRO A 38 -5.27 18.40 -7.46
CA PRO A 38 -6.39 18.06 -6.59
C PRO A 38 -6.41 16.57 -6.27
N VAL A 39 -6.62 16.23 -5.00
CA VAL A 39 -6.84 14.85 -4.58
C VAL A 39 -8.30 14.49 -4.91
N PRO A 40 -8.56 13.43 -5.70
CA PRO A 40 -9.92 12.97 -5.95
C PRO A 40 -10.63 12.60 -4.64
N ALA A 41 -11.92 12.91 -4.56
CA ALA A 41 -12.72 12.76 -3.34
C ALA A 41 -12.71 11.33 -2.77
N VAL A 42 -12.59 10.31 -3.62
CA VAL A 42 -12.55 8.90 -3.18
C VAL A 42 -11.35 8.61 -2.25
N TYR A 43 -10.18 9.21 -2.50
CA TYR A 43 -9.01 9.03 -1.65
C TYR A 43 -9.10 9.84 -0.34
N LEU A 44 -9.96 10.87 -0.29
CA LEU A 44 -10.26 11.60 0.95
C LEU A 44 -11.16 10.79 1.90
N LYS A 45 -11.72 9.66 1.46
CA LYS A 45 -12.46 8.72 2.32
C LYS A 45 -11.55 7.94 3.27
N ILE A 46 -10.23 7.95 3.05
CA ILE A 46 -9.24 7.35 3.96
C ILE A 46 -9.10 8.24 5.20
N TYR A 47 -10.11 8.19 6.06
CA TYR A 47 -10.23 9.06 7.23
C TYR A 47 -9.14 8.83 8.28
N GLY A 48 -8.48 7.66 8.28
CA GLY A 48 -7.33 7.40 9.15
C GLY A 48 -6.00 7.92 8.61
N ALA A 49 -5.98 8.50 7.39
CA ALA A 49 -4.78 9.12 6.86
C ALA A 49 -4.44 10.41 7.62
N THR A 50 -3.17 10.60 7.95
CA THR A 50 -2.65 11.87 8.47
C THR A 50 -2.40 12.89 7.36
N SER A 51 -2.23 12.44 6.12
CA SER A 51 -2.11 13.28 4.94
C SER A 51 -2.45 12.49 3.69
N VAL A 52 -3.17 13.12 2.76
CA VAL A 52 -3.36 12.61 1.40
C VAL A 52 -2.96 13.71 0.43
N LYS A 53 -2.06 13.41 -0.51
CA LYS A 53 -1.56 14.34 -1.52
C LYS A 53 -1.53 13.70 -2.90
N SER A 54 -1.56 14.54 -3.94
CA SER A 54 -1.44 14.11 -5.33
C SER A 54 -0.39 14.96 -6.05
N ASP A 55 0.39 14.32 -6.92
CA ASP A 55 1.26 14.99 -7.90
C ASP A 55 0.68 14.92 -9.33
N GLY A 56 -0.56 14.43 -9.48
CA GLY A 56 -1.22 14.23 -10.77
C GLY A 56 -0.92 12.88 -11.44
N THR A 57 0.01 12.10 -10.88
CA THR A 57 0.32 10.73 -11.32
C THR A 57 0.14 9.72 -10.19
N TRP A 58 0.49 10.10 -8.97
CA TRP A 58 0.45 9.28 -7.77
C TRP A 58 -0.37 9.95 -6.68
N ILE A 59 -1.01 9.11 -5.88
CA ILE A 59 -1.57 9.47 -4.58
C ILE A 59 -0.58 9.04 -3.50
N TYR A 60 -0.24 9.96 -2.62
CA TYR A 60 0.62 9.74 -1.45
C TYR A 60 -0.23 9.84 -0.20
N ILE A 61 -0.27 8.76 0.58
CA ILE A 61 -1.07 8.64 1.80
C ILE A 61 -0.11 8.38 2.96
N LYS A 62 -0.17 9.22 3.99
CA LYS A 62 0.55 8.99 5.26
C LYS A 62 -0.41 8.46 6.31
N THR A 63 0.04 7.50 7.11
CA THR A 63 -0.76 6.89 8.18
C THR A 63 0.08 6.71 9.45
N ARG A 64 -0.60 6.56 10.60
CA ARG A 64 -0.01 6.12 11.87
C ARG A 64 -0.19 4.62 12.14
N ASP A 65 -0.93 3.92 11.27
CA ASP A 65 -1.28 2.51 11.41
C ASP A 65 -1.84 2.15 12.80
N LEU A 66 -2.83 2.92 13.23
CA LEU A 66 -3.50 2.72 14.52
C LEU A 66 -4.98 2.44 14.26
N PRO A 67 -5.53 1.27 14.64
CA PRO A 67 -6.96 1.02 14.53
C PRO A 67 -7.75 1.99 15.41
N ASP A 68 -8.84 2.54 14.87
CA ASP A 68 -9.69 3.52 15.56
C ASP A 68 -10.79 2.86 16.43
N HIS A 69 -10.60 1.60 16.80
CA HIS A 69 -11.53 0.79 17.55
C HIS A 69 -10.87 0.16 18.78
N LYS A 70 -11.71 -0.40 19.65
CA LYS A 70 -11.25 -1.18 20.80
C LYS A 70 -10.48 -2.42 20.36
N SER A 71 -9.37 -2.74 21.03
CA SER A 71 -8.58 -3.93 20.74
C SER A 71 -7.92 -4.49 22.01
N ALA A 72 -7.78 -5.82 22.05
CA ALA A 72 -7.01 -6.52 23.08
C ALA A 72 -5.48 -6.36 22.92
N TYR A 73 -5.04 -5.79 21.79
CA TYR A 73 -3.63 -5.57 21.48
C TYR A 73 -3.11 -4.20 21.87
N TYR A 74 -3.97 -3.29 22.31
CA TYR A 74 -3.53 -2.05 22.94
C TYR A 74 -2.95 -2.32 24.34
N PRO A 75 -1.99 -1.51 24.82
CA PRO A 75 -1.58 -1.53 26.22
C PRO A 75 -2.78 -1.27 27.14
N THR A 76 -2.83 -1.90 28.32
CA THR A 76 -3.96 -1.76 29.27
C THR A 76 -4.21 -0.33 29.75
N THR A 77 -3.20 0.54 29.64
CA THR A 77 -3.27 1.97 29.95
C THR A 77 -3.87 2.81 28.82
N ASN A 78 -4.01 2.26 27.61
CA ASN A 78 -4.56 2.95 26.46
C ASN A 78 -6.09 3.01 26.55
N ALA A 79 -6.67 4.17 26.24
CA ALA A 79 -8.12 4.36 26.25
C ALA A 79 -8.88 3.45 25.26
N LEU A 80 -8.22 2.90 24.24
CA LEU A 80 -8.76 1.94 23.28
C LEU A 80 -8.50 0.48 23.65
N TYR A 81 -7.91 0.20 24.81
CA TYR A 81 -7.86 -1.18 25.31
C TYR A 81 -9.26 -1.71 25.64
N GLU A 82 -9.50 -2.95 25.24
CA GLU A 82 -10.63 -3.79 25.65
C GLU A 82 -10.14 -5.24 25.69
N SER A 83 -10.32 -5.93 26.82
CA SER A 83 -10.08 -7.37 26.87
C SER A 83 -11.03 -8.10 25.92
N TYR A 84 -10.52 -9.08 25.18
CA TYR A 84 -11.32 -9.86 24.25
C TYR A 84 -11.09 -11.37 24.44
N SER A 85 -12.18 -12.12 24.39
CA SER A 85 -12.24 -13.58 24.44
C SER A 85 -13.47 -14.04 23.68
N GLY A 86 -13.45 -15.24 23.09
CA GLY A 86 -14.59 -15.81 22.38
C GLY A 86 -14.22 -16.24 20.97
N SER A 87 -15.20 -16.23 20.06
CA SER A 87 -15.00 -16.61 18.67
C SER A 87 -14.49 -15.45 17.82
N THR A 88 -13.46 -15.70 17.02
CA THR A 88 -12.91 -14.82 15.99
C THR A 88 -13.25 -15.36 14.58
N PHE A 89 -12.61 -14.81 13.54
CA PHE A 89 -12.87 -15.10 12.13
C PHE A 89 -12.94 -16.60 11.83
N GLY A 90 -13.88 -16.99 10.98
CA GLY A 90 -14.14 -18.39 10.63
C GLY A 90 -14.68 -19.24 11.78
N GLY A 91 -15.11 -18.64 12.90
CA GLY A 91 -15.61 -19.34 14.08
C GLY A 91 -14.52 -19.93 14.98
N ASN A 92 -13.25 -19.58 14.73
CA ASN A 92 -12.12 -20.02 15.55
C ASN A 92 -12.20 -19.44 16.97
N THR A 93 -11.60 -20.11 17.96
CA THR A 93 -11.45 -19.51 19.29
C THR A 93 -10.28 -18.53 19.29
N PHE A 94 -10.53 -17.31 19.76
CA PHE A 94 -9.52 -16.27 19.88
C PHE A 94 -8.37 -16.71 20.80
N ASN A 95 -7.15 -16.60 20.29
CA ASN A 95 -5.91 -16.83 21.00
C ASN A 95 -4.94 -15.69 20.68
N LYS A 96 -4.84 -14.73 21.61
CA LYS A 96 -4.02 -13.52 21.45
C LYS A 96 -2.54 -13.89 21.23
N ASN A 97 -1.92 -13.29 20.22
CA ASN A 97 -0.47 -13.39 20.02
C ASN A 97 0.30 -12.50 21.03
N PRO A 98 1.62 -12.67 21.22
CA PRO A 98 2.37 -11.96 22.26
C PRO A 98 2.67 -10.49 21.92
N ASN A 99 2.27 -10.00 20.75
CA ASN A 99 2.62 -8.67 20.27
C ASN A 99 1.67 -7.59 20.84
N SER A 100 1.97 -6.33 20.56
CA SER A 100 1.15 -5.18 20.92
C SER A 100 1.13 -4.17 19.78
N ILE A 101 0.05 -3.39 19.68
CA ILE A 101 -0.06 -2.33 18.69
C ILE A 101 1.00 -1.26 19.01
N VAL A 102 1.81 -0.95 18.02
CA VAL A 102 2.79 0.14 18.04
C VAL A 102 2.54 0.99 16.81
N GLU A 103 2.53 2.31 17.01
CA GLU A 103 2.40 3.27 15.93
C GLU A 103 3.49 3.10 14.86
N GLN A 104 3.07 3.13 13.59
CA GLN A 104 3.96 3.07 12.43
C GLN A 104 3.83 4.36 11.63
N LEU A 105 4.95 4.99 11.26
CA LEU A 105 4.93 6.19 10.42
C LEU A 105 4.92 5.81 8.95
N GLY A 106 3.80 5.22 8.51
CA GLY A 106 3.65 4.68 7.17
C GLY A 106 3.48 5.74 6.08
N SER A 107 4.08 5.51 4.92
CA SER A 107 3.80 6.24 3.68
C SER A 107 3.51 5.27 2.54
N VAL A 108 2.29 5.34 2.03
CA VAL A 108 1.76 4.57 0.91
C VAL A 108 1.72 5.45 -0.33
N LYS A 109 2.17 4.92 -1.47
CA LYS A 109 2.12 5.57 -2.78
C LYS A 109 1.39 4.64 -3.74
N ILE A 110 0.28 5.09 -4.32
CA ILE A 110 -0.54 4.33 -5.28
C ILE A 110 -0.78 5.13 -6.56
N PRO A 111 -0.94 4.49 -7.73
CA PRO A 111 -1.27 5.19 -8.96
C PRO A 111 -2.58 5.98 -8.83
N LEU A 112 -2.60 7.22 -9.31
CA LEU A 112 -3.83 8.03 -9.36
C LEU A 112 -4.87 7.40 -10.28
N ASN A 113 -4.39 6.89 -11.42
CA ASN A 113 -5.18 6.23 -12.45
C ASN A 113 -4.69 4.77 -12.56
N PRO A 114 -5.24 3.84 -11.77
CA PRO A 114 -4.83 2.45 -11.82
C PRO A 114 -5.16 1.83 -13.18
N ALA A 115 -4.26 1.00 -13.68
CA ALA A 115 -4.40 0.31 -14.97
C ALA A 115 -3.88 -1.11 -14.85
N VAL A 116 -4.51 -2.03 -15.58
CA VAL A 116 -4.08 -3.44 -15.65
C VAL A 116 -2.63 -3.53 -16.09
N ASN A 117 -1.87 -4.43 -15.47
CA ASN A 117 -0.52 -4.76 -15.90
C ASN A 117 -0.48 -6.24 -16.30
N ALA A 118 -0.18 -6.51 -17.58
CA ALA A 118 -0.15 -7.87 -18.11
C ALA A 118 0.84 -8.82 -17.40
N LEU A 119 1.82 -8.30 -16.64
CA LEU A 119 2.76 -9.11 -15.89
C LEU A 119 2.27 -9.53 -14.50
N HIS A 120 1.28 -8.82 -13.92
CA HIS A 120 0.71 -9.10 -12.60
C HIS A 120 1.73 -9.52 -11.53
N SER A 121 2.43 -8.54 -10.96
CA SER A 121 3.46 -8.83 -9.95
C SER A 121 2.86 -9.44 -8.68
N ALA A 122 3.53 -10.46 -8.13
CA ALA A 122 3.18 -11.05 -6.85
C ALA A 122 3.17 -10.00 -5.72
N THR A 123 2.30 -10.19 -4.73
CA THR A 123 2.30 -9.36 -3.53
C THR A 123 3.53 -9.66 -2.65
N PRO A 124 4.11 -8.64 -1.99
CA PRO A 124 5.13 -8.86 -0.97
C PRO A 124 4.52 -9.51 0.27
N LEU A 125 5.37 -10.03 1.15
CA LEU A 125 5.00 -10.25 2.54
C LEU A 125 5.01 -8.89 3.26
N GLY A 126 3.94 -8.54 3.95
CA GLY A 126 3.75 -7.22 4.57
C GLY A 126 2.61 -6.42 3.93
N PRO A 127 2.62 -5.08 4.04
CA PRO A 127 1.55 -4.25 3.51
C PRO A 127 1.43 -4.34 1.99
N ILE A 128 0.22 -4.61 1.53
CA ILE A 128 -0.19 -4.64 0.11
C ILE A 128 -1.22 -3.56 -0.22
N GLY A 129 -1.63 -2.78 0.78
CA GLY A 129 -2.65 -1.75 0.64
C GLY A 129 -2.92 -1.03 1.95
N ILE A 130 -3.94 -0.19 1.94
CA ILE A 130 -4.37 0.61 3.09
C ILE A 130 -5.90 0.65 3.17
N ALA A 131 -6.43 0.41 4.38
CA ALA A 131 -7.84 0.50 4.68
C ALA A 131 -8.27 1.95 4.96
N LEU A 132 -9.57 2.24 4.94
CA LEU A 132 -10.08 3.61 5.16
C LEU A 132 -9.73 4.19 6.54
N ASN A 133 -9.59 3.34 7.56
CA ASN A 133 -9.11 3.76 8.89
C ASN A 133 -7.59 3.90 8.99
N GLY A 134 -6.86 3.84 7.87
CA GLY A 134 -5.42 4.01 7.82
C GLY A 134 -4.61 2.79 8.23
N VAL A 135 -5.25 1.68 8.59
CA VAL A 135 -4.59 0.41 8.91
C VAL A 135 -4.12 -0.27 7.62
N PHE A 136 -2.97 -0.94 7.66
CA PHE A 136 -2.47 -1.69 6.50
C PHE A 136 -3.30 -2.94 6.17
N LEU A 137 -3.38 -3.24 4.87
CA LEU A 137 -3.92 -4.50 4.34
C LEU A 137 -2.78 -5.44 4.00
N PHE A 138 -2.86 -6.70 4.41
CA PHE A 138 -1.86 -7.74 4.15
C PHE A 138 -2.45 -8.80 3.21
N ASN A 139 -1.58 -9.59 2.56
CA ASN A 139 -2.00 -10.68 1.69
C ASN A 139 -2.43 -11.93 2.48
N GLN A 140 -2.80 -13.00 1.78
CA GLN A 140 -3.31 -14.24 2.35
C GLN A 140 -2.30 -15.11 3.14
N TYR A 141 -1.06 -14.66 3.31
CA TYR A 141 0.01 -15.49 3.86
C TYR A 141 0.47 -15.01 5.23
N ALA A 142 0.68 -15.96 6.15
CA ALA A 142 1.35 -15.76 7.44
C ALA A 142 2.88 -15.58 7.29
N GLY A 143 3.42 -15.98 6.14
CA GLY A 143 4.86 -15.98 5.86
C GLY A 143 5.14 -16.63 4.50
N PRO A 144 6.41 -16.81 4.11
CA PRO A 144 6.75 -17.38 2.81
C PRO A 144 6.09 -18.76 2.61
N SER A 145 5.12 -18.82 1.70
CA SER A 145 4.32 -20.02 1.42
C SER A 145 3.63 -20.63 2.66
N GLN A 146 3.33 -19.81 3.68
CA GLN A 146 2.62 -20.24 4.89
C GLN A 146 1.17 -19.77 4.85
N PRO A 147 0.18 -20.68 4.90
CA PRO A 147 -1.22 -20.29 4.95
C PRO A 147 -1.56 -19.61 6.28
N LEU A 148 -2.58 -18.76 6.25
CA LEU A 148 -3.02 -17.96 7.39
C LEU A 148 -3.65 -18.77 8.54
N THR A 149 -3.91 -20.07 8.35
CA THR A 149 -4.70 -20.92 9.26
C THR A 149 -4.27 -20.83 10.73
N GLY A 150 -2.96 -20.76 11.00
CA GLY A 150 -2.45 -20.63 12.37
C GLY A 150 -2.56 -19.22 12.97
N GLU A 151 -2.62 -18.20 12.13
CA GLU A 151 -2.69 -16.80 12.57
C GLU A 151 -4.12 -16.28 12.74
N ILE A 152 -5.10 -16.87 12.05
CA ILE A 152 -6.52 -16.48 12.14
C ILE A 152 -7.03 -16.46 13.58
N THR A 153 -6.56 -17.39 14.42
CA THR A 153 -6.97 -17.44 15.84
C THR A 153 -6.56 -16.18 16.60
N SER A 154 -5.55 -15.46 16.13
CA SER A 154 -5.03 -14.26 16.79
C SER A 154 -5.72 -12.96 16.38
N PHE A 155 -6.67 -13.00 15.45
CA PHE A 155 -7.38 -11.79 15.06
C PHE A 155 -8.32 -11.33 16.17
N ASP A 156 -8.25 -10.05 16.51
CA ASP A 156 -9.10 -9.47 17.55
C ASP A 156 -10.58 -9.41 17.12
N LYS A 157 -11.40 -8.78 17.95
CA LYS A 157 -12.85 -8.61 17.74
C LYS A 157 -13.22 -8.04 16.37
N TYR A 158 -12.32 -7.29 15.73
CA TYR A 158 -12.53 -6.67 14.44
C TYR A 158 -11.59 -7.20 13.35
N TYR A 159 -11.10 -8.41 13.56
CA TYR A 159 -10.38 -9.24 12.61
C TYR A 159 -9.00 -8.72 12.15
N GLY A 160 -8.37 -7.86 12.95
CA GLY A 160 -6.96 -7.53 12.74
C GLY A 160 -6.09 -7.96 13.92
N HIS A 161 -4.78 -7.87 13.73
CA HIS A 161 -3.80 -8.17 14.76
C HIS A 161 -2.45 -7.49 14.45
N PRO A 162 -1.55 -7.34 15.44
CA PRO A 162 -0.20 -6.85 15.20
C PRO A 162 0.80 -7.97 14.95
N GLN A 163 1.75 -7.70 14.04
CA GLN A 163 2.98 -8.49 13.89
C GLN A 163 4.05 -8.07 14.92
N ASN A 164 5.24 -8.70 14.90
CA ASN A 164 6.29 -8.59 15.92
C ASN A 164 6.89 -7.20 16.16
N SER A 165 6.81 -6.28 15.19
CA SER A 165 7.16 -4.85 15.31
C SER A 165 5.97 -3.94 15.61
N GLY A 166 4.80 -4.54 15.83
CA GLY A 166 3.60 -3.89 16.33
C GLY A 166 2.68 -3.27 15.29
N MET A 167 2.99 -3.41 13.99
CA MET A 167 2.10 -2.99 12.90
C MET A 167 0.82 -3.79 12.93
N TYR A 168 -0.30 -3.11 13.13
CA TYR A 168 -1.61 -3.72 13.12
C TYR A 168 -2.09 -3.82 11.67
N HIS A 169 -2.72 -4.93 11.30
CA HIS A 169 -3.13 -5.12 9.92
C HIS A 169 -4.34 -6.05 9.80
N TYR A 170 -4.99 -5.98 8.64
CA TYR A 170 -6.07 -6.88 8.25
C TYR A 170 -5.61 -7.78 7.10
N HIS A 171 -5.86 -9.07 7.25
CA HIS A 171 -5.77 -10.06 6.16
C HIS A 171 -7.14 -10.36 5.54
N VAL A 172 -8.19 -10.20 6.33
CA VAL A 172 -9.58 -10.51 6.02
C VAL A 172 -10.42 -9.24 6.17
N GLU A 173 -11.74 -9.35 5.98
CA GLU A 173 -12.69 -8.25 6.14
C GLU A 173 -12.42 -7.42 7.42
N PRO A 174 -12.13 -6.11 7.31
CA PRO A 174 -12.04 -5.21 8.44
C PRO A 174 -13.42 -5.03 9.08
N LEU A 175 -13.80 -5.93 9.99
CA LEU A 175 -15.18 -6.06 10.48
C LEU A 175 -15.71 -4.75 11.11
N TYR A 176 -14.84 -3.95 11.73
CA TYR A 176 -15.23 -2.65 12.27
C TYR A 176 -15.74 -1.69 11.17
N LEU A 177 -15.07 -1.70 10.01
CA LEU A 177 -15.46 -0.86 8.88
C LEU A 177 -16.82 -1.29 8.32
N THR A 178 -17.05 -2.59 8.15
CA THR A 178 -18.28 -3.09 7.52
C THR A 178 -19.50 -3.13 8.45
N THR A 179 -19.29 -3.14 9.76
CA THR A 179 -20.39 -3.25 10.75
C THR A 179 -20.66 -1.99 11.57
N VAL A 180 -19.67 -1.10 11.71
CA VAL A 180 -19.80 0.11 12.55
C VAL A 180 -19.68 1.40 11.76
N LYS A 181 -18.77 1.48 10.78
CA LYS A 181 -18.49 2.72 10.05
C LYS A 181 -19.25 2.85 8.74
N PHE A 182 -19.38 1.75 8.02
CA PHE A 182 -19.91 1.69 6.66
C PHE A 182 -20.82 0.46 6.54
N THR A 183 -20.94 -0.06 5.32
CA THR A 183 -21.70 -1.25 4.99
C THR A 183 -20.78 -2.33 4.44
N LYS A 184 -21.28 -3.56 4.35
CA LYS A 184 -20.57 -4.68 3.71
C LYS A 184 -20.33 -4.50 2.21
N SER A 185 -21.05 -3.60 1.55
CA SER A 185 -20.81 -3.19 0.17
C SER A 185 -19.98 -1.93 0.03
N GLY A 186 -19.51 -1.35 1.14
CA GLY A 186 -18.75 -0.11 1.14
C GLY A 186 -17.31 -0.30 0.68
N LEU A 187 -16.71 0.81 0.22
CA LEU A 187 -15.27 0.92 0.00
C LEU A 187 -14.53 0.70 1.32
N MET A 188 -13.61 -0.26 1.35
CA MET A 188 -12.80 -0.62 2.51
C MET A 188 -11.38 -0.08 2.44
N GLY A 189 -10.86 0.21 1.25
CA GLY A 189 -9.49 0.69 1.07
C GLY A 189 -9.01 0.61 -0.37
N PHE A 190 -7.69 0.59 -0.54
CA PHE A 190 -7.01 0.48 -1.83
C PHE A 190 -5.81 -0.44 -1.71
N LEU A 191 -5.54 -1.26 -2.74
CA LEU A 191 -4.27 -1.96 -2.86
C LEU A 191 -3.19 -1.05 -3.46
N LEU A 192 -1.92 -1.46 -3.38
CA LEU A 192 -0.78 -0.65 -3.85
C LEU A 192 -0.82 -0.35 -5.35
N ASP A 193 -1.54 -1.13 -6.14
CA ASP A 193 -1.78 -0.88 -7.57
C ASP A 193 -2.86 0.16 -7.84
N GLY A 194 -3.48 0.71 -6.79
CA GLY A 194 -4.43 1.82 -6.84
C GLY A 194 -5.87 1.41 -7.06
N PHE A 195 -6.14 0.11 -7.28
CA PHE A 195 -7.51 -0.37 -7.40
C PHE A 195 -8.20 -0.43 -6.03
N PRO A 196 -9.49 -0.07 -5.95
CA PRO A 196 -10.25 -0.07 -4.71
C PRO A 196 -10.53 -1.50 -4.22
N VAL A 197 -10.73 -1.60 -2.92
CA VAL A 197 -11.13 -2.81 -2.21
C VAL A 197 -12.51 -2.58 -1.59
N TYR A 198 -13.46 -3.47 -1.86
CA TYR A 198 -14.80 -3.43 -1.28
C TYR A 198 -15.00 -4.56 -0.26
N GLY A 199 -16.02 -4.40 0.60
CA GLY A 199 -16.42 -5.42 1.54
C GLY A 199 -17.02 -6.67 0.88
N PRO A 200 -17.58 -7.61 1.66
CA PRO A 200 -17.97 -8.93 1.18
C PRO A 200 -19.33 -9.00 0.46
N GLU A 201 -19.97 -7.86 0.19
CA GLU A 201 -21.25 -7.81 -0.51
C GLU A 201 -21.21 -6.83 -1.68
N GLU A 202 -21.99 -7.13 -2.72
CA GLU A 202 -22.34 -6.19 -3.77
C GLU A 202 -23.32 -5.14 -3.26
N GLU A 203 -23.47 -4.04 -4.01
CA GLU A 203 -24.39 -2.95 -3.65
C GLU A 203 -25.87 -3.37 -3.55
N ASN A 204 -26.23 -4.46 -4.24
CA ASN A 204 -27.57 -5.06 -4.14
C ASN A 204 -27.74 -6.03 -2.96
N GLY A 205 -26.71 -6.17 -2.11
CA GLY A 205 -26.68 -7.07 -0.94
C GLY A 205 -26.31 -8.51 -1.26
N THR A 206 -25.95 -8.83 -2.51
CA THR A 206 -25.48 -10.19 -2.86
C THR A 206 -24.12 -10.43 -2.24
N THR A 207 -23.95 -11.54 -1.53
CA THR A 207 -22.63 -11.94 -1.02
C THR A 207 -21.69 -12.27 -2.18
N VAL A 208 -20.51 -11.66 -2.16
CA VAL A 208 -19.44 -11.96 -3.10
C VAL A 208 -18.79 -13.28 -2.72
N THR A 209 -18.58 -14.14 -3.71
CA THR A 209 -17.95 -15.46 -3.54
C THR A 209 -16.74 -15.55 -4.44
N SER A 210 -15.71 -16.29 -4.03
CA SER A 210 -14.48 -16.45 -4.82
C SER A 210 -14.74 -17.00 -6.23
N SER A 211 -15.79 -17.81 -6.43
CA SER A 211 -16.19 -18.30 -7.75
C SER A 211 -16.74 -17.22 -8.70
N GLY A 212 -17.18 -16.09 -8.15
CA GLY A 212 -17.62 -14.92 -8.92
C GLY A 212 -16.49 -13.92 -9.21
N LEU A 213 -15.31 -14.13 -8.64
CA LEU A 213 -14.15 -13.28 -8.80
C LEU A 213 -13.14 -13.91 -9.75
N ASP A 214 -12.25 -13.09 -10.29
CA ASP A 214 -11.13 -13.56 -11.08
C ASP A 214 -9.99 -14.11 -10.21
N VAL A 215 -8.92 -14.54 -10.88
CA VAL A 215 -7.70 -15.11 -10.28
C VAL A 215 -6.93 -14.12 -9.38
N TYR A 216 -7.14 -12.82 -9.51
CA TYR A 216 -6.55 -11.78 -8.66
C TYR A 216 -7.48 -11.38 -7.51
N HIS A 217 -8.65 -12.02 -7.42
CA HIS A 217 -9.67 -11.82 -6.39
C HIS A 217 -10.45 -10.52 -6.53
N GLY A 218 -10.74 -10.14 -7.77
CA GLY A 218 -11.59 -9.00 -8.09
C GLY A 218 -12.39 -9.20 -9.36
N HIS A 219 -13.10 -8.16 -9.75
CA HIS A 219 -13.91 -8.12 -10.98
C HIS A 219 -14.18 -6.66 -11.40
N THR A 220 -14.85 -6.46 -12.53
CA THR A 220 -15.09 -5.12 -13.10
C THR A 220 -16.56 -4.87 -13.31
N HIS A 221 -17.08 -3.83 -12.65
CA HIS A 221 -18.36 -3.20 -12.97
C HIS A 221 -18.42 -1.81 -12.32
N ALA A 222 -19.54 -1.10 -12.54
CA ALA A 222 -19.82 0.19 -11.91
C ALA A 222 -20.09 0.03 -10.40
N THR A 223 -19.59 0.97 -9.62
CA THR A 223 -19.86 1.11 -8.18
C THR A 223 -20.30 2.55 -7.88
N ILE A 224 -20.79 2.81 -6.67
CA ILE A 224 -21.16 4.15 -6.18
C ILE A 224 -19.96 5.10 -6.26
N ASP A 225 -18.75 4.62 -5.99
CA ASP A 225 -17.54 5.43 -6.05
C ASP A 225 -16.98 5.58 -7.48
N TYR A 226 -17.25 4.60 -8.33
CA TYR A 226 -16.78 4.51 -9.71
C TYR A 226 -17.95 4.20 -10.66
N PRO A 227 -18.85 5.19 -10.93
CA PRO A 227 -20.07 4.96 -11.70
C PRO A 227 -19.84 4.60 -13.16
N ASN A 228 -18.63 4.86 -13.68
CA ASN A 228 -18.22 4.47 -15.03
C ASN A 228 -17.62 3.06 -15.10
N GLY A 229 -17.52 2.36 -13.97
CA GLY A 229 -16.85 1.06 -13.87
C GLY A 229 -15.37 1.16 -13.55
N ILE A 230 -14.91 0.25 -12.70
CA ILE A 230 -13.50 0.03 -12.42
C ILE A 230 -13.28 -1.44 -12.03
N TYR A 231 -12.11 -1.99 -12.30
CA TYR A 231 -11.69 -3.23 -11.65
C TYR A 231 -11.55 -2.98 -10.15
N HIS A 232 -12.03 -3.90 -9.32
CA HIS A 232 -11.95 -3.76 -7.87
C HIS A 232 -11.89 -5.12 -7.18
N TYR A 233 -11.20 -5.15 -6.04
CA TYR A 233 -11.07 -6.34 -5.21
C TYR A 233 -12.23 -6.42 -4.21
N HIS A 234 -12.48 -7.63 -3.72
CA HIS A 234 -13.44 -7.86 -2.63
C HIS A 234 -12.81 -8.65 -1.50
N PHE A 235 -13.31 -8.40 -0.29
CA PHE A 235 -13.14 -9.37 0.78
C PHE A 235 -14.06 -10.58 0.58
N THR A 236 -13.59 -11.78 0.87
CA THR A 236 -14.41 -13.01 0.96
C THR A 236 -14.12 -13.79 2.23
N ASN A 237 -15.00 -14.75 2.56
CA ASN A 237 -14.86 -15.56 3.78
C ASN A 237 -13.88 -16.73 3.64
N ASP A 238 -13.43 -17.02 2.42
CA ASP A 238 -12.52 -18.09 2.06
C ASP A 238 -11.25 -17.55 1.40
N ALA A 239 -10.17 -18.33 1.46
CA ALA A 239 -8.90 -17.95 0.84
C ALA A 239 -9.11 -17.68 -0.67
N PRO A 240 -8.51 -16.61 -1.21
CA PRO A 240 -7.42 -15.82 -0.65
C PRO A 240 -7.84 -14.62 0.24
N TYR A 241 -9.11 -14.55 0.62
CA TYR A 241 -9.73 -13.51 1.46
C TYR A 241 -9.76 -12.09 0.88
N LEU A 242 -8.69 -11.62 0.26
CA LEU A 242 -8.57 -10.26 -0.31
C LEU A 242 -7.80 -10.23 -1.63
N ASN A 243 -6.65 -10.90 -1.72
CA ASN A 243 -5.78 -10.82 -2.89
C ASN A 243 -5.30 -12.20 -3.33
N GLY A 244 -5.63 -12.58 -4.56
CA GLY A 244 -5.27 -13.86 -5.17
C GLY A 244 -3.83 -13.88 -5.69
N ASN A 245 -3.68 -14.05 -7.00
CA ASN A 245 -2.37 -14.25 -7.64
C ASN A 245 -1.58 -12.94 -7.89
N GLY A 246 -1.55 -12.04 -6.91
CA GLY A 246 -0.79 -10.78 -7.00
C GLY A 246 -1.64 -9.57 -7.39
N PHE A 247 -0.97 -8.47 -7.72
CA PHE A 247 -1.63 -7.23 -8.12
C PHE A 247 -2.21 -7.33 -9.54
N TYR A 248 -3.42 -6.82 -9.74
CA TYR A 248 -4.04 -6.66 -11.04
C TYR A 248 -3.35 -5.57 -11.87
N GLY A 249 -2.95 -4.48 -11.22
CA GLY A 249 -2.23 -3.37 -11.85
C GLY A 249 -0.74 -3.31 -11.56
N THR A 250 -0.14 -2.15 -11.85
CA THR A 250 1.24 -1.86 -11.48
C THR A 250 1.27 -1.30 -10.05
N PRO A 251 1.87 -2.00 -9.07
CA PRO A 251 1.92 -1.49 -7.71
C PRO A 251 2.82 -0.25 -7.61
N GLY A 252 2.42 0.67 -6.75
CA GLY A 252 3.30 1.69 -6.22
C GLY A 252 4.17 1.13 -5.09
N THR A 253 4.28 1.86 -3.98
CA THR A 253 5.23 1.52 -2.91
C THR A 253 4.66 1.80 -1.53
N VAL A 254 5.13 1.06 -0.53
CA VAL A 254 4.91 1.34 0.88
C VAL A 254 6.26 1.50 1.60
N THR A 255 6.32 2.41 2.56
CA THR A 255 7.44 2.58 3.48
C THR A 255 6.89 2.69 4.90
N GLN A 256 7.64 2.18 5.86
CA GLN A 256 7.26 2.00 7.27
C GLN A 256 8.47 2.29 8.15
#